data_AF-M1ZYF4-F1
#
_entry.id   AF-M1ZYF4-F1
#
_cell.length_a   1.000
_cell.length_b   1.000
_cell.length_c   1.000
_cell.angle_alpha   90.00
_cell.angle_beta   90.00
_cell.angle_gamma   90.00
#
_symmetry.space_group_name_H-M   'P 1'
#
loop_
_entity.id
_entity.type
_entity.pdbx_description
1 polymer ?
#
loop_
_entity_poly.entity_id
_entity_poly.type
_entity_poly.pdbx_seq_one_letter_code
_entity_poly.pdbx_strand_id
1 'polypeptide(L)'
;MGMKAAIISTLMLVVRIIAGFMDIASGIVVDKTKTKYGKARPWILWMAIPFGISTILLFSIPNIGESGKLVYVVITYVLLNVIYTAINIPYGVLNSLMTQDQNERSEINIYRMFCSTAGSLCVSVLVLPLVSLFGGEQSAWIITFAIFGIVATFMFFLTFKTTKERVTAVNEEKSQNISFKDGMKALIQNKYWIIIVLLLVVLFMNMGIMGGSMIYYAQYILNDKKLVGGLSIAQNIPTLIVMLTIAMPLIKKYGKRNTAISGSIIFI
;
A
#
# COMPACT_ATOMS: atom_id res chain seq x y z
N MET A 1 20.66 -0.29 -19.98
CA MET A 1 21.11 -1.27 -18.96
C MET A 1 20.44 -2.60 -19.23
N GLY A 2 21.03 -3.39 -20.13
CA GLY A 2 20.51 -4.67 -20.60
C GLY A 2 20.93 -5.84 -19.71
N MET A 3 20.64 -5.79 -18.41
CA MET A 3 20.69 -7.01 -17.61
C MET A 3 19.48 -7.86 -17.94
N LYS A 4 19.74 -9.14 -18.27
CA LYS A 4 18.74 -10.15 -18.67
C LYS A 4 17.46 -9.93 -17.86
N ALA A 5 16.36 -9.56 -18.52
CA ALA A 5 15.06 -9.34 -17.90
C ALA A 5 14.65 -10.50 -16.97
N ALA A 6 15.12 -11.71 -17.26
CA ALA A 6 14.99 -12.90 -16.42
C ALA A 6 15.60 -12.78 -15.02
N ILE A 7 16.75 -12.10 -14.85
CA ILE A 7 17.38 -11.90 -13.53
C ILE A 7 16.55 -10.91 -12.72
N ILE A 8 16.09 -9.82 -13.35
CA ILE A 8 15.26 -8.80 -12.69
C ILE A 8 13.91 -9.39 -12.26
N SER A 9 13.26 -10.17 -13.12
CA SER A 9 11.99 -10.83 -12.76
C SER A 9 12.16 -11.87 -11.65
N THR A 10 13.23 -12.66 -11.68
CA THR A 10 13.55 -13.62 -10.62
C THR A 10 13.82 -12.91 -9.30
N LEU A 11 14.56 -11.81 -9.31
CA LEU A 11 14.78 -10.97 -8.13
C LEU A 11 13.48 -10.41 -7.57
N MET A 12 12.60 -9.84 -8.42
CA MET A 12 11.31 -9.34 -7.97
C MET A 12 10.44 -10.44 -7.35
N LEU A 13 10.49 -11.67 -7.87
CA LEU A 13 9.80 -12.82 -7.30
C LEU A 13 10.32 -13.14 -5.90
N VAL A 14 11.64 -13.23 -5.72
CA VAL A 14 12.27 -13.50 -4.41
C VAL A 14 11.89 -12.42 -3.39
N VAL A 15 11.92 -11.15 -3.79
CA VAL A 15 11.52 -10.03 -2.91
C VAL A 15 10.06 -10.16 -2.49
N ARG A 16 9.16 -10.56 -3.38
CA ARG A 16 7.74 -10.75 -3.06
C ARG A 16 7.51 -11.89 -2.07
N ILE A 17 8.27 -12.98 -2.16
CA ILE A 17 8.20 -14.07 -1.18
C ILE A 17 8.65 -13.59 0.20
N ILE A 18 9.79 -12.89 0.28
CA ILE A 18 10.31 -12.33 1.53
C ILE A 18 9.32 -11.33 2.13
N ALA A 19 8.72 -10.47 1.30
CA ALA A 19 7.70 -9.53 1.73
C ALA A 19 6.48 -10.25 2.34
N GLY A 20 6.00 -11.33 1.74
CA GLY A 20 4.89 -12.12 2.28
C GLY A 20 5.19 -12.74 3.65
N PHE A 21 6.40 -13.24 3.87
CA PHE A 21 6.81 -13.70 5.21
C PHE A 21 6.86 -12.54 6.22
N MET A 22 7.31 -11.37 5.78
CA MET A 22 7.39 -10.20 6.64
C MET A 22 6.02 -9.60 6.95
N ASP A 23 5.03 -9.72 6.05
CA ASP A 23 3.63 -9.36 6.31
C ASP A 23 3.08 -10.18 7.48
N ILE A 24 3.32 -11.49 7.50
CA ILE A 24 2.91 -12.38 8.59
C ILE A 24 3.64 -12.01 9.88
N ALA A 25 4.96 -11.82 9.81
CA ALA A 25 5.78 -11.49 10.97
C ALA A 25 5.33 -10.17 11.62
N SER A 26 5.16 -9.12 10.82
CA SER A 26 4.71 -7.80 11.31
C SER A 26 3.29 -7.85 11.88
N GLY A 27 2.38 -8.65 11.31
CA GLY A 27 1.06 -8.91 11.91
C GLY A 27 1.17 -9.49 13.33
N ILE A 28 1.98 -10.53 13.52
CA ILE A 28 2.20 -11.15 14.84
C ILE A 28 2.82 -10.17 15.82
N VAL A 29 3.81 -9.38 15.36
CA VAL A 29 4.50 -8.43 16.24
C VAL A 29 3.57 -7.30 16.65
N VAL A 30 2.74 -6.77 15.74
CA VAL A 30 1.72 -5.76 16.08
C VAL A 30 0.71 -6.30 17.09
N ASP A 31 0.24 -7.54 16.91
CA ASP A 31 -0.71 -8.16 17.84
C ASP A 31 -0.13 -8.36 19.26
N LYS A 32 1.17 -8.66 19.35
CA LYS A 32 1.92 -8.82 20.61
C LYS A 32 2.40 -7.49 21.22
N THR A 33 2.37 -6.40 20.47
CA THR A 33 2.87 -5.09 20.95
C THR A 33 1.88 -4.49 21.95
N LYS A 34 2.28 -4.43 23.23
CA LYS A 34 1.55 -3.74 24.29
C LYS A 34 2.29 -2.46 24.66
N THR A 35 1.74 -1.30 24.32
CA THR A 35 2.33 -0.01 24.73
C THR A 35 1.27 0.95 25.25
N LYS A 36 1.72 1.95 26.02
CA LYS A 36 0.91 3.05 26.56
C LYS A 36 0.19 3.88 25.48
N TYR A 37 0.65 3.83 24.23
CA TYR A 37 0.08 4.60 23.12
C TYR A 37 -0.88 3.79 22.23
N GLY A 38 -1.07 2.50 22.51
CA GLY A 38 -1.89 1.59 21.70
C GLY A 38 -1.10 0.41 21.11
N LYS A 39 -1.77 -0.41 20.30
CA LYS A 39 -1.16 -1.57 19.61
C LYS A 39 -0.54 -1.18 18.26
N ALA A 40 -1.22 -0.33 17.48
CA ALA A 40 -0.85 -0.01 16.11
C ALA A 40 -0.14 1.36 15.98
N ARG A 41 -0.47 2.32 16.85
CA ARG A 41 0.11 3.69 16.81
C ARG A 41 1.64 3.77 16.97
N PRO A 42 2.30 3.02 17.88
CA PRO A 42 3.76 3.08 18.04
C PRO A 42 4.51 2.64 16.79
N TRP A 43 3.96 1.66 16.06
CA TRP A 43 4.56 1.14 14.83
C TRP A 43 4.64 2.19 13.73
N ILE A 44 3.58 3.02 13.58
CA ILE A 44 3.57 4.12 12.62
C ILE A 44 4.65 5.15 12.97
N LEU A 45 4.83 5.47 14.26
CA LEU A 45 5.84 6.44 14.69
C LEU A 45 7.26 5.88 14.55
N TRP A 46 7.51 4.65 14.98
CA TRP A 46 8.82 4.01 14.93
C TRP A 46 9.28 3.74 13.50
N MET A 47 8.37 3.41 12.60
CA MET A 47 8.69 3.12 11.20
C MET A 47 8.67 4.35 10.29
N ALA A 48 8.09 5.48 10.71
CA ALA A 48 8.10 6.72 9.91
C ALA A 48 9.52 7.24 9.62
N ILE A 49 10.41 7.22 10.62
CA ILE A 49 11.80 7.68 10.49
C ILE A 49 12.62 6.74 9.58
N PRO A 50 12.63 5.40 9.80
CA PRO A 50 13.24 4.44 8.89
C PRO A 50 12.70 4.53 7.47
N PHE A 51 11.41 4.83 7.28
CA PHE A 51 10.81 4.98 5.96
C PHE A 51 11.45 6.14 5.21
N GLY A 52 11.45 7.36 5.79
CA GLY A 52 12.05 8.53 5.15
C GLY A 52 13.54 8.36 4.82
N ILE A 53 14.29 7.71 5.71
CA ILE A 53 15.71 7.38 5.49
C ILE A 53 15.86 6.38 4.33
N SER A 54 15.04 5.33 4.30
CA SER A 54 15.10 4.29 3.26
C SER A 54 14.74 4.83 1.88
N THR A 55 13.81 5.79 1.78
CA THR A 55 13.53 6.46 0.49
C THR A 55 14.75 7.22 -0.02
N ILE A 56 15.51 7.88 0.85
CA ILE A 56 16.74 8.59 0.46
C ILE A 56 17.84 7.59 0.06
N LEU A 57 18.01 6.50 0.80
CA LEU A 57 18.99 5.44 0.50
C LEU A 57 18.70 4.72 -0.82
N LEU A 58 17.43 4.56 -1.20
CA LEU A 58 17.06 3.92 -2.47
C LEU A 58 17.58 4.72 -3.69
N PHE A 59 17.54 6.06 -3.60
CA PHE A 59 17.99 6.94 -4.69
C PHE A 59 19.46 7.33 -4.59
N SER A 60 20.07 7.23 -3.40
CA SER A 60 21.51 7.35 -3.21
C SER A 60 22.21 6.04 -3.58
N ILE A 61 22.37 5.80 -4.88
CA ILE A 61 23.08 4.63 -5.41
C ILE A 61 24.58 4.94 -5.43
N PRO A 62 25.41 4.34 -4.55
CA PRO A 62 26.85 4.52 -4.61
C PRO A 62 27.41 3.88 -5.90
N ASN A 63 28.37 4.55 -6.54
CA ASN A 63 28.88 4.17 -7.86
C ASN A 63 29.90 3.01 -7.80
N ILE A 64 29.50 1.87 -7.24
CA ILE A 64 30.39 0.71 -6.96
C ILE A 64 30.04 -0.44 -7.92
N GLY A 65 30.50 -0.36 -9.18
CA GLY A 65 30.38 -1.42 -10.20
C GLY A 65 28.96 -1.84 -10.60
N GLU A 66 28.76 -2.51 -11.75
CA GLU A 66 27.42 -2.94 -12.19
C GLU A 66 26.81 -4.01 -11.27
N SER A 67 27.62 -4.98 -10.83
CA SER A 67 27.16 -6.07 -9.93
C SER A 67 26.93 -5.60 -8.50
N GLY A 68 27.76 -4.68 -7.99
CA GLY A 68 27.62 -4.12 -6.64
C GLY A 68 26.41 -3.20 -6.49
N LYS A 69 26.13 -2.38 -7.52
CA LYS A 69 24.90 -1.58 -7.60
C LYS A 69 23.64 -2.43 -7.55
N LEU A 70 23.64 -3.57 -8.25
CA LEU A 70 22.49 -4.46 -8.30
C LEU A 70 22.12 -5.00 -6.91
N VAL A 71 23.13 -5.50 -6.18
CA VAL A 71 22.95 -6.03 -4.83
C VAL A 71 22.48 -4.94 -3.87
N TYR A 72 23.06 -3.74 -3.96
CA TYR A 72 22.64 -2.61 -3.14
C TYR A 72 21.18 -2.20 -3.40
N VAL A 73 20.77 -2.11 -4.67
CA VAL A 73 19.38 -1.80 -5.04
C VAL A 73 18.42 -2.86 -4.53
N VAL A 74 18.80 -4.15 -4.61
CA VAL A 74 17.97 -5.24 -4.10
C VAL A 74 17.79 -5.15 -2.58
N ILE A 75 18.88 -4.94 -1.84
CA ILE A 75 18.82 -4.85 -0.36
C ILE A 75 17.99 -3.64 0.09
N THR A 76 18.23 -2.46 -0.49
CA THR A 76 17.48 -1.25 -0.16
C THR A 76 16.01 -1.37 -0.56
N TYR A 77 15.71 -2.02 -1.67
CA TYR A 77 14.33 -2.28 -2.09
C TYR A 77 13.60 -3.27 -1.17
N VAL A 78 14.27 -4.33 -0.72
CA VAL A 78 13.72 -5.25 0.28
C VAL A 78 13.45 -4.50 1.58
N LEU A 79 14.42 -3.71 2.06
CA LEU A 79 14.28 -2.92 3.28
C LEU A 79 13.08 -1.97 3.20
N LEU A 80 12.92 -1.26 2.08
CA LEU A 80 11.78 -0.38 1.85
C LEU A 80 10.45 -1.15 1.89
N ASN A 81 10.36 -2.32 1.26
CA ASN A 81 9.15 -3.16 1.31
C ASN A 81 8.83 -3.61 2.73
N VAL A 82 9.84 -4.04 3.50
CA VAL A 82 9.66 -4.45 4.90
C VAL A 82 9.11 -3.29 5.74
N ILE A 83 9.66 -2.09 5.60
CA ILE A 83 9.19 -0.91 6.33
C ILE A 83 7.78 -0.53 5.89
N TYR A 84 7.50 -0.57 4.58
CA TYR A 84 6.18 -0.29 4.04
C TYR A 84 5.11 -1.25 4.61
N THR A 85 5.39 -2.55 4.62
CA THR A 85 4.57 -3.58 5.25
C THR A 85 4.34 -3.30 6.73
N ALA A 86 5.40 -2.99 7.47
CA ALA A 86 5.36 -2.72 8.90
C ALA A 86 4.54 -1.46 9.25
N ILE A 87 4.30 -0.56 8.29
CA ILE A 87 3.37 0.58 8.44
C ILE A 87 1.96 0.19 7.98
N ASN A 88 1.83 -0.44 6.81
CA ASN A 88 0.54 -0.70 6.17
C ASN A 88 -0.35 -1.64 7.00
N ILE A 89 0.22 -2.70 7.57
CA ILE A 89 -0.53 -3.67 8.37
C ILE A 89 -1.13 -3.03 9.63
N PRO A 90 -0.35 -2.40 10.54
CA PRO A 90 -0.93 -1.72 11.69
C PRO A 90 -1.85 -0.57 11.28
N TYR A 91 -1.58 0.13 10.18
CA TYR A 91 -2.48 1.16 9.65
C TYR A 91 -3.84 0.59 9.18
N GLY A 92 -3.85 -0.62 8.61
CA GLY A 92 -5.07 -1.34 8.27
C GLY A 92 -5.84 -1.81 9.50
N VAL A 93 -5.13 -2.32 10.52
CA VAL A 93 -5.73 -2.77 11.79
C VAL A 93 -6.30 -1.59 12.59
N LEU A 94 -5.67 -0.41 12.52
CA LEU A 94 -6.11 0.81 13.19
C LEU A 94 -7.53 1.22 12.81
N ASN A 95 -7.93 1.02 11.55
CA ASN A 95 -9.32 1.26 11.11
C ASN A 95 -10.35 0.43 11.89
N SER A 96 -10.03 -0.82 12.25
CA SER A 96 -10.87 -1.66 13.12
C SER A 96 -10.84 -1.25 14.59
N LEU A 97 -9.78 -0.58 15.03
CA LEU A 97 -9.56 -0.23 16.43
C LEU A 97 -10.07 1.18 16.80
N MET A 98 -10.46 1.99 15.80
CA MET A 98 -11.03 3.32 16.01
C MET A 98 -12.54 3.30 16.27
N THR A 99 -13.30 2.45 15.55
CA THR A 99 -14.75 2.34 15.73
C THR A 99 -15.24 0.90 15.61
N GLN A 100 -16.30 0.56 16.38
CA GLN A 100 -16.98 -0.75 16.30
C GLN A 100 -18.12 -0.75 15.28
N ASP A 101 -18.59 0.42 14.84
CA ASP A 101 -19.65 0.51 13.84
C ASP A 101 -19.10 0.14 12.44
N GLN A 102 -19.78 -0.81 11.79
CA GLN A 102 -19.41 -1.25 10.46
C GLN A 102 -19.56 -0.14 9.41
N ASN A 103 -20.53 0.77 9.57
CA ASN A 103 -20.79 1.85 8.61
C ASN A 103 -19.70 2.91 8.70
N GLU A 104 -19.41 3.42 9.89
CA GLU A 104 -18.34 4.38 10.13
C GLU A 104 -16.97 3.83 9.68
N ARG A 105 -16.68 2.55 9.96
CA ARG A 105 -15.43 1.91 9.51
C ARG A 105 -15.33 1.88 7.98
N SER A 106 -16.45 1.67 7.29
CA SER A 106 -16.48 1.68 5.83
C SER A 106 -16.26 3.09 5.28
N GLU A 107 -16.84 4.12 5.88
CA GLU A 107 -16.63 5.50 5.47
C GLU A 107 -15.17 5.91 5.64
N ILE A 108 -14.57 5.63 6.81
CA ILE A 108 -13.15 5.90 7.06
C ILE A 108 -12.28 5.21 6.01
N ASN A 109 -12.60 3.95 5.65
CA ASN A 109 -11.86 3.22 4.64
C ASN A 109 -12.00 3.81 3.22
N ILE A 110 -13.18 4.34 2.87
CA ILE A 110 -13.41 5.02 1.58
C ILE A 110 -12.61 6.33 1.54
N TYR A 111 -12.69 7.17 2.58
CA TYR A 111 -11.91 8.40 2.66
C TYR A 111 -10.41 8.12 2.62
N ARG A 112 -9.94 7.07 3.30
CA ARG A 112 -8.55 6.61 3.24
C ARG A 112 -8.12 6.25 1.82
N MET A 113 -8.91 5.44 1.12
CA MET A 113 -8.60 5.04 -0.26
C MET A 113 -8.63 6.22 -1.22
N PHE A 114 -9.59 7.13 -1.05
CA PHE A 114 -9.63 8.38 -1.81
C PHE A 114 -8.36 9.21 -1.60
N CYS A 115 -7.96 9.47 -0.35
CA CYS A 115 -6.73 10.21 -0.05
C CYS A 115 -5.47 9.49 -0.57
N SER A 116 -5.41 8.15 -0.50
CA SER A 116 -4.29 7.37 -1.04
C SER A 116 -4.17 7.51 -2.55
N THR A 117 -5.28 7.36 -3.28
CA THR A 117 -5.30 7.47 -4.74
C THR A 117 -5.04 8.91 -5.18
N ALA A 118 -5.65 9.91 -4.53
CA ALA A 118 -5.38 11.32 -4.81
C ALA A 118 -3.91 11.69 -4.53
N GLY A 119 -3.34 11.22 -3.42
CA GLY A 119 -1.93 11.42 -3.10
C GLY A 119 -1.01 10.78 -4.14
N SER A 120 -1.30 9.55 -4.58
CA SER A 120 -0.54 8.88 -5.64
C SER A 120 -0.57 9.66 -6.96
N LEU A 121 -1.72 10.22 -7.35
CA LEU A 121 -1.84 11.06 -8.54
C LEU A 121 -1.05 12.36 -8.40
N CYS A 122 -1.18 13.06 -7.26
CA CYS A 122 -0.42 14.27 -6.99
C CYS A 122 1.09 14.03 -7.11
N VAL A 123 1.60 12.95 -6.50
CA VAL A 123 3.02 12.58 -6.63
C VAL A 123 3.37 12.29 -8.08
N SER A 124 2.57 11.50 -8.79
CA SER A 124 2.83 11.15 -10.19
C SER A 124 2.90 12.37 -11.12
N VAL A 125 2.12 13.42 -10.85
CA VAL A 125 2.11 14.66 -11.65
C VAL A 125 3.23 15.61 -11.23
N LEU A 126 3.56 15.68 -9.93
CA LEU A 126 4.55 16.63 -9.40
C LEU A 126 6.00 16.16 -9.55
N VAL A 127 6.27 14.86 -9.61
CA VAL A 127 7.64 14.32 -9.67
C VAL A 127 8.39 14.79 -10.91
N LEU A 128 7.81 14.68 -12.12
CA LEU A 128 8.51 15.03 -13.36
C LEU A 128 8.86 16.54 -13.45
N PRO A 129 7.92 17.48 -13.15
CA PRO A 129 8.25 18.90 -13.09
C PRO A 129 9.31 19.23 -12.04
N LEU A 130 9.22 18.68 -10.82
CA LEU A 130 10.22 18.94 -9.77
C LEU A 130 11.62 18.48 -10.20
N VAL A 131 11.75 17.26 -10.73
CA VAL A 131 13.02 16.73 -11.21
C VAL A 131 13.60 17.58 -12.35
N SER A 132 12.74 18.07 -13.25
CA SER A 132 13.16 18.96 -14.34
C SER A 132 13.65 20.33 -13.86
N LEU A 133 13.06 20.88 -12.79
CA LEU A 133 13.50 22.13 -12.16
C LEU A 133 14.86 22.00 -11.47
N PHE A 134 15.18 20.83 -10.92
CA PHE A 134 16.45 20.56 -10.25
C PHE A 134 17.59 20.11 -11.19
N GLY A 135 17.41 20.19 -12.51
CA GLY A 135 18.48 19.98 -13.48
C GLY A 135 18.59 18.56 -14.05
N GLY A 136 17.63 17.67 -13.79
CA GLY A 136 17.49 16.38 -14.48
C GLY A 136 18.55 15.31 -14.20
N GLU A 137 19.58 15.61 -13.42
CA GLU A 137 20.61 14.65 -13.00
C GLU A 137 20.12 13.75 -11.84
N GLN A 138 20.87 12.68 -11.55
CA GLN A 138 20.58 11.77 -10.43
C GLN A 138 20.42 12.52 -9.09
N SER A 139 21.15 13.62 -8.91
CA SER A 139 21.05 14.52 -7.75
C SER A 139 19.66 15.17 -7.63
N ALA A 140 19.02 15.54 -8.74
CA ALA A 140 17.67 16.12 -8.77
C ALA A 140 16.61 15.12 -8.28
N TRP A 141 16.77 13.85 -8.64
CA TRP A 141 15.92 12.76 -8.16
C TRP A 141 16.08 12.53 -6.65
N ILE A 142 17.31 12.53 -6.15
CA ILE A 142 17.59 12.40 -4.72
C ILE A 142 16.94 13.53 -3.93
N ILE A 143 17.09 14.79 -4.37
CA ILE A 143 16.51 15.96 -3.70
C ILE A 143 14.98 15.89 -3.72
N THR A 144 14.38 15.56 -4.86
CA THR A 144 12.92 15.46 -5.00
C THR A 144 12.35 14.38 -4.07
N PHE A 145 12.96 13.20 -4.02
CA PHE A 145 12.52 12.11 -3.14
C PHE A 145 12.86 12.35 -1.66
N ALA A 146 13.91 13.12 -1.35
CA ALA A 146 14.17 13.58 0.01
C ALA A 146 13.07 14.52 0.51
N ILE A 147 12.61 15.46 -0.33
CA ILE A 147 11.48 16.34 -0.01
C ILE A 147 10.21 15.51 0.24
N PHE A 148 9.90 14.56 -0.64
CA PHE A 148 8.75 13.66 -0.43
C PHE A 148 8.89 12.80 0.82
N GLY A 149 10.09 12.32 1.15
CA GLY A 149 10.36 11.57 2.38
C GLY A 149 10.14 12.39 3.64
N ILE A 150 10.56 13.66 3.65
CA ILE A 150 10.33 14.60 4.76
C ILE A 150 8.82 14.86 4.92
N VAL A 151 8.12 15.16 3.82
CA VAL A 151 6.67 15.40 3.83
C VAL A 151 5.91 14.16 4.31
N ALA A 152 6.29 12.97 3.84
CA ALA A 152 5.69 11.71 4.28
C ALA A 152 5.92 11.47 5.78
N THR A 153 7.14 11.71 6.27
CA THR A 153 7.46 11.59 7.70
C THR A 153 6.61 12.55 8.54
N PHE A 154 6.42 13.79 8.07
CA PHE A 154 5.54 14.76 8.72
C PHE A 154 4.07 14.32 8.71
N MET A 155 3.56 13.78 7.59
CA MET A 155 2.21 13.22 7.52
C MET A 155 2.02 12.02 8.44
N PHE A 156 3.02 11.14 8.58
CA PHE A 156 2.96 10.02 9.53
C PHE A 156 2.94 10.51 10.98
N PHE A 157 3.71 11.56 11.30
CA PHE A 157 3.66 12.19 12.62
C PHE A 157 2.31 12.84 12.91
N LEU A 158 1.74 13.54 11.92
CA LEU A 158 0.40 14.14 12.03
C LEU A 158 -0.69 13.07 12.19
N THR A 159 -0.55 11.94 11.50
CA THR A 159 -1.43 10.77 11.65
C THR A 159 -1.33 10.20 13.06
N PHE A 160 -0.13 10.05 13.61
CA PHE A 160 0.05 9.61 14.99
C PHE A 160 -0.60 10.54 16.02
N LYS A 161 -0.48 11.86 15.82
CA LYS A 161 -1.06 12.88 16.72
C LYS A 161 -2.59 12.94 16.62
N THR A 162 -3.15 12.82 15.42
CA THR A 162 -4.59 12.95 15.16
C THR A 162 -5.37 11.67 15.47
N THR A 163 -4.77 10.50 15.26
CA THR A 163 -5.46 9.23 15.50
C THR A 163 -5.39 8.83 16.97
N LYS A 164 -6.54 8.54 17.60
CA LYS A 164 -6.62 7.91 18.94
C LYS A 164 -7.22 6.52 18.80
N GLU A 165 -6.54 5.52 19.35
CA GLU A 165 -7.11 4.18 19.51
C GLU A 165 -8.15 4.22 20.63
N ARG A 166 -9.40 3.85 20.35
CA ARG A 166 -10.52 3.90 21.32
C ARG A 166 -10.99 2.50 21.75
N VAL A 167 -10.85 1.49 20.89
CA VAL A 167 -11.42 0.14 21.10
C VAL A 167 -10.44 -0.84 21.78
N THR A 168 -9.17 -0.46 21.96
CA THR A 168 -8.15 -1.33 22.59
C THR A 168 -8.45 -1.66 24.06
N ALA A 169 -9.10 -0.76 24.81
CA ALA A 169 -9.43 -0.98 26.22
C ALA A 169 -10.47 -2.10 26.48
N VAL A 170 -11.26 -2.50 25.47
CA VAL A 170 -12.36 -3.49 25.64
C VAL A 170 -11.90 -4.93 25.35
N ASN A 171 -10.78 -5.12 24.64
CA ASN A 171 -10.30 -6.45 24.21
C ASN A 171 -9.15 -7.02 25.06
N GLU A 172 -8.65 -6.30 26.07
CA GLU A 172 -7.57 -6.78 26.93
C GLU A 172 -7.97 -7.99 27.78
N GLU A 173 -9.24 -8.10 28.18
CA GLU A 173 -9.76 -9.22 28.98
C GLU A 173 -9.93 -10.52 28.17
N LYS A 174 -9.97 -10.47 26.83
CA LYS A 174 -10.18 -11.64 25.95
C LYS A 174 -8.96 -12.10 25.18
N SER A 175 -7.79 -11.51 25.42
CA SER A 175 -6.51 -11.92 24.84
C SER A 175 -6.00 -13.23 25.47
N GLN A 176 -6.76 -14.32 25.32
CA GLN A 176 -6.20 -15.65 25.53
C GLN A 176 -5.03 -15.83 24.55
N ASN A 177 -3.92 -16.37 25.04
CA ASN A 177 -2.73 -16.71 24.25
C ASN A 177 -3.08 -17.81 23.24
N ILE A 178 -3.80 -17.47 22.18
CA ILE A 178 -4.09 -18.39 21.08
C ILE A 178 -2.76 -18.64 20.36
N SER A 179 -2.35 -19.90 20.29
CA SER A 179 -1.16 -20.30 19.54
C SER A 179 -1.35 -19.95 18.06
N PHE A 180 -0.31 -19.43 17.40
CA PHE A 180 -0.34 -19.07 15.98
C PHE A 180 -0.88 -20.21 15.10
N LYS A 181 -0.55 -21.46 15.45
CA LYS A 181 -1.00 -22.67 14.74
C LYS A 181 -2.51 -22.86 14.85
N ASP A 182 -3.10 -22.59 16.01
CA ASP A 182 -4.54 -22.71 16.24
C ASP A 182 -5.31 -21.58 15.55
N GLY A 183 -4.75 -20.36 15.55
CA GLY A 183 -5.29 -19.24 14.78
C GLY A 183 -5.30 -19.51 13.27
N MET A 184 -4.20 -20.03 12.70
CA MET A 184 -4.12 -20.38 11.28
C MET A 184 -5.11 -21.50 10.92
N LYS A 185 -5.23 -22.53 11.76
CA LYS A 185 -6.17 -23.63 11.56
C LYS A 185 -7.62 -23.13 11.58
N ALA A 186 -7.97 -22.26 12.52
CA ALA A 186 -9.30 -21.67 12.61
C ALA A 186 -9.64 -20.77 11.41
N LEU A 187 -8.66 -20.02 10.89
CA LEU A 187 -8.82 -19.20 9.68
C LEU A 187 -9.14 -20.06 8.45
N ILE A 188 -8.37 -21.13 8.22
CA ILE A 188 -8.56 -22.02 7.07
C ILE A 188 -9.87 -22.82 7.19
N GLN A 189 -10.32 -23.15 8.40
CA GLN A 189 -11.62 -23.80 8.60
C GLN A 189 -12.81 -22.86 8.32
N ASN A 190 -12.60 -21.54 8.31
CA ASN A 190 -13.66 -20.59 8.07
C ASN A 190 -13.92 -20.40 6.57
N LYS A 191 -15.04 -20.95 6.09
CA LYS A 191 -15.51 -20.83 4.70
C LYS A 191 -15.56 -19.38 4.21
N TYR A 192 -16.00 -18.43 5.04
CA TYR A 192 -16.09 -17.02 4.66
C TYR A 192 -14.72 -16.37 4.46
N TRP A 193 -13.73 -16.78 5.25
CA TRP A 193 -12.35 -16.30 5.10
C TRP A 193 -11.76 -16.76 3.77
N ILE A 194 -11.92 -18.05 3.42
CA ILE A 194 -11.44 -18.58 2.13
C ILE A 194 -12.10 -17.84 0.95
N ILE A 195 -13.42 -17.60 1.00
CA ILE A 195 -14.13 -16.88 -0.07
C ILE A 195 -13.57 -15.47 -0.25
N ILE A 196 -13.32 -14.75 0.84
CA ILE A 196 -12.75 -13.40 0.78
C ILE A 196 -11.31 -13.43 0.24
N VAL A 197 -10.50 -14.40 0.66
CA VAL A 197 -9.13 -14.56 0.16
C VAL A 197 -9.14 -14.82 -1.35
N LEU A 198 -9.99 -15.72 -1.83
CA LEU A 198 -10.11 -16.02 -3.25
C LEU A 198 -10.58 -14.81 -4.05
N LEU A 199 -11.55 -14.05 -3.52
CA LEU A 199 -12.00 -12.79 -4.12
C LEU A 199 -10.87 -11.76 -4.19
N LEU A 200 -10.05 -11.62 -3.14
CA LEU A 200 -8.89 -10.73 -3.17
C LEU A 200 -7.85 -11.16 -4.21
N VAL A 201 -7.58 -12.46 -4.34
CA VAL A 201 -6.67 -12.99 -5.37
C VAL A 201 -7.16 -12.61 -6.77
N VAL A 202 -8.45 -12.80 -7.06
CA VAL A 202 -9.03 -12.42 -8.36
C VAL A 202 -8.92 -10.91 -8.60
N LEU A 203 -9.20 -10.09 -7.59
CA LEU A 203 -9.08 -8.63 -7.70
C LEU A 203 -7.64 -8.18 -7.97
N PHE A 204 -6.65 -8.75 -7.28
CA PHE A 204 -5.24 -8.41 -7.51
C PHE A 204 -4.73 -8.90 -8.87
N MET A 205 -5.17 -10.07 -9.33
CA MET A 205 -4.89 -10.54 -10.69
C MET A 205 -5.46 -9.58 -11.74
N ASN A 206 -6.71 -9.14 -11.56
CA ASN A 206 -7.35 -8.19 -12.45
C ASN A 206 -6.59 -6.85 -12.49
N MET A 207 -6.19 -6.32 -11.34
CA MET A 207 -5.40 -5.09 -11.24
C MET A 207 -4.06 -5.22 -11.99
N GLY A 208 -3.40 -6.38 -11.90
CA GLY A 208 -2.18 -6.67 -12.66
C GLY A 208 -2.39 -6.72 -14.17
N ILE A 209 -3.49 -7.35 -14.61
CA ILE A 209 -3.86 -7.43 -16.03
C ILE A 209 -4.19 -6.05 -16.58
N MET A 210 -5.01 -5.25 -15.88
CA MET A 210 -5.35 -3.89 -16.33
C MET A 210 -4.10 -3.02 -16.50
N GLY A 211 -3.15 -3.09 -15.56
CA GLY A 211 -1.90 -2.33 -15.66
C GLY A 211 -1.06 -2.69 -16.89
N GLY A 212 -1.00 -3.98 -17.25
CA GLY A 212 -0.28 -4.43 -18.45
C GLY A 212 -1.02 -4.16 -19.76
N SER A 213 -2.33 -4.44 -19.78
CA SER A 213 -3.20 -4.27 -20.94
C SER A 213 -3.30 -2.81 -21.38
N MET A 214 -3.30 -1.87 -20.44
CA MET A 214 -3.32 -0.44 -20.73
C MET A 214 -2.10 0.03 -21.53
N ILE A 215 -0.92 -0.42 -21.15
CA ILE A 215 0.34 -0.10 -21.83
C ILE A 215 0.35 -0.76 -23.22
N TYR A 216 -0.09 -2.02 -23.30
CA TYR A 216 -0.19 -2.73 -24.57
C TYR A 216 -1.16 -2.03 -25.53
N TYR A 217 -2.34 -1.62 -25.05
CA TYR A 217 -3.35 -0.93 -25.86
C TYR A 217 -2.81 0.39 -26.43
N ALA A 218 -2.17 1.21 -25.60
CA ALA A 218 -1.58 2.47 -26.05
C ALA A 218 -0.44 2.27 -27.07
N GLN A 219 0.41 1.24 -26.86
CA GLN A 219 1.56 0.99 -27.72
C GLN A 219 1.19 0.34 -29.05
N TYR A 220 0.32 -0.67 -29.04
CA TYR A 220 0.08 -1.53 -30.20
C TYR A 220 -1.19 -1.16 -30.98
N ILE A 221 -2.20 -0.60 -30.32
CA ILE A 221 -3.47 -0.25 -30.99
C ILE A 221 -3.49 1.24 -31.32
N LEU A 222 -3.07 2.11 -30.39
CA LEU A 222 -3.04 3.55 -30.59
C LEU A 222 -1.73 4.07 -31.21
N ASN A 223 -0.69 3.21 -31.33
CA ASN A 223 0.64 3.55 -31.88
C ASN A 223 1.34 4.75 -31.21
N ASP A 224 0.87 5.23 -30.06
CA ASP A 224 1.46 6.34 -29.33
C ASP A 224 1.55 6.03 -27.83
N LYS A 225 2.78 5.76 -27.38
CA LYS A 225 3.09 5.49 -25.97
C LYS A 225 2.81 6.67 -25.06
N LYS A 226 2.72 7.91 -25.57
CA LYS A 226 2.43 9.10 -24.76
C LYS A 226 0.97 9.15 -24.30
N LEU A 227 0.07 8.44 -24.99
CA LEU A 227 -1.35 8.36 -24.62
C LEU A 227 -1.60 7.53 -23.33
N VAL A 228 -0.62 6.74 -22.88
CA VAL A 228 -0.73 5.97 -21.61
C VAL A 228 -1.03 6.89 -20.43
N GLY A 229 -0.39 8.07 -20.38
CA GLY A 229 -0.62 9.04 -19.32
C GLY A 229 -2.04 9.61 -19.34
N GLY A 230 -2.53 9.98 -20.53
CA GLY A 230 -3.89 10.49 -20.72
C GLY A 230 -4.97 9.46 -20.38
N LEU A 231 -4.79 8.21 -20.83
CA LEU A 231 -5.67 7.09 -20.48
C LEU A 231 -5.65 6.82 -18.96
N SER A 232 -4.50 6.95 -18.30
CA SER A 232 -4.36 6.70 -16.86
C SER A 232 -5.13 7.74 -16.05
N ILE A 233 -5.08 9.00 -16.48
CA ILE A 233 -5.85 10.08 -15.89
C ILE A 233 -7.35 9.85 -16.13
N ALA A 234 -7.73 9.49 -17.37
CA ALA A 234 -9.10 9.19 -17.75
C ALA A 234 -9.72 8.01 -16.99
N GLN A 235 -8.91 7.04 -16.52
CA GLN A 235 -9.37 5.93 -15.69
C GLN A 235 -9.44 6.29 -14.19
N ASN A 236 -8.41 6.96 -13.67
CA ASN A 236 -8.31 7.22 -12.23
C ASN A 236 -9.25 8.33 -11.74
N ILE A 237 -9.51 9.37 -12.55
CA ILE A 237 -10.40 10.48 -12.16
C ILE A 237 -11.85 10.00 -11.95
N PRO A 238 -12.49 9.27 -12.89
CA PRO A 238 -13.83 8.72 -12.66
C PRO A 238 -13.89 7.80 -11.45
N THR A 239 -12.84 7.00 -11.23
CA THR A 239 -12.77 6.09 -10.08
C THR A 239 -12.77 6.85 -8.75
N LEU A 240 -12.04 7.98 -8.67
CA LEU A 240 -12.05 8.88 -7.51
C LEU A 240 -13.43 9.50 -7.27
N ILE A 241 -14.10 9.95 -8.34
CA ILE A 241 -15.43 10.56 -8.25
C ILE A 241 -16.46 9.52 -7.77
N VAL A 242 -16.46 8.32 -8.35
CA VAL A 242 -17.36 7.22 -7.97
C VAL A 242 -17.10 6.78 -6.52
N MET A 243 -15.83 6.71 -6.08
CA MET A 243 -15.49 6.37 -4.70
C MET A 243 -16.09 7.33 -3.67
N LEU A 244 -16.09 8.65 -3.93
CA LEU A 244 -16.66 9.63 -3.00
C LEU A 244 -18.18 9.73 -3.09
N THR A 245 -18.73 9.74 -4.31
CA THR A 245 -20.13 10.11 -4.53
C THR A 245 -21.08 8.93 -4.46
N ILE A 246 -20.66 7.76 -4.94
CA ILE A 246 -21.55 6.61 -5.16
C ILE A 246 -21.30 5.52 -4.11
N ALA A 247 -20.05 5.29 -3.68
CA ALA A 247 -19.74 4.21 -2.75
C ALA A 247 -20.35 4.41 -1.35
N MET A 248 -20.33 5.64 -0.80
CA MET A 248 -20.93 5.92 0.51
C MET A 248 -22.45 5.68 0.57
N PRO A 249 -23.28 6.24 -0.33
CA PRO A 249 -24.72 5.98 -0.31
C PRO A 249 -25.08 4.54 -0.67
N LEU A 250 -24.34 3.88 -1.58
CA LEU A 250 -24.60 2.47 -1.89
C LEU A 250 -24.32 1.55 -0.71
N ILE A 251 -23.22 1.77 0.01
CA ILE A 251 -22.88 0.93 1.17
C ILE A 251 -23.91 1.10 2.29
N LYS A 252 -24.40 2.33 2.51
CA LYS A 252 -25.48 2.60 3.48
C LYS A 252 -26.81 1.96 3.09
N LYS A 253 -27.15 1.93 1.80
CA LYS A 253 -28.47 1.47 1.32
C LYS A 253 -28.54 -0.03 1.05
N TYR A 254 -27.48 -0.64 0.53
CA TYR A 254 -27.47 -2.05 0.10
C TYR A 254 -26.56 -2.95 0.95
N GLY A 255 -25.74 -2.37 1.83
CA GLY A 255 -24.77 -3.12 2.63
C GLY A 255 -23.54 -3.58 1.84
N LYS A 256 -22.43 -3.79 2.54
CA LYS A 256 -21.10 -4.03 1.93
C LYS A 256 -21.06 -5.20 0.95
N ARG A 257 -21.77 -6.29 1.27
CA ARG A 257 -21.81 -7.50 0.44
C ARG A 257 -22.47 -7.24 -0.91
N ASN A 258 -23.66 -6.62 -0.91
CA ASN A 258 -24.39 -6.39 -2.14
C ASN A 258 -23.74 -5.28 -2.97
N THR A 259 -23.15 -4.26 -2.34
CA THR A 259 -22.35 -3.24 -3.05
C THR A 259 -21.11 -3.83 -3.71
N ALA A 260 -20.40 -4.76 -3.05
CA ALA A 260 -19.25 -5.44 -3.65
C ALA A 260 -19.66 -6.34 -4.83
N ILE A 261 -20.79 -7.04 -4.71
CA ILE A 261 -21.32 -7.89 -5.79
C ILE A 261 -21.79 -7.04 -6.97
N SER A 262 -22.56 -5.97 -6.73
CA SER A 262 -23.01 -5.06 -7.79
C SER A 262 -21.83 -4.38 -8.48
N GLY A 263 -20.82 -3.97 -7.71
CA GLY A 263 -19.58 -3.42 -8.26
C GLY A 263 -18.86 -4.43 -9.15
N SER A 264 -18.74 -5.68 -8.72
CA SER A 264 -18.09 -6.74 -9.50
C SER A 264 -18.83 -7.07 -10.80
N ILE A 265 -20.17 -6.96 -10.82
CA ILE A 265 -21.00 -7.18 -12.02
C ILE A 265 -20.87 -6.03 -13.02
N ILE A 266 -20.81 -4.78 -12.54
CA ILE A 266 -20.62 -3.59 -13.40
C ILE A 266 -19.20 -3.55 -13.98
N PHE A 267 -18.25 -4.18 -13.29
CA PHE A 267 -16.83 -4.18 -13.67
C PHE A 267 -16.46 -5.28 -14.67
N ILE A 268 -17.34 -6.27 -14.91
CA ILE A 268 -17.22 -7.29 -15.97
C ILE A 268 -17.78 -6.72 -17.27
#